data_AF-A0A920S133-F1
#
_entry.id   AF-A0A920S133-F1
#
_cell.length_a   1.000
_cell.length_b   1.000
_cell.length_c   1.000
_cell.angle_alpha   90.00
_cell.angle_beta   90.00
_cell.angle_gamma   90.00
#
_symmetry.space_group_name_H-M   'P 1'
#
loop_
_entity.id
_entity.type
_entity.pdbx_description
1 polymer ?
#
loop_
_entity_poly.entity_id
_entity_poly.type
_entity_poly.pdbx_seq_one_letter_code
_entity_poly.pdbx_strand_id
1 'polypeptide(L)'
;MLGMHGTAFANYAVEDCDFIIALGSRFDDRVAAVPKEFAPKAKAVAHFDIDASEIDKVKQTDWSHVGLLKDALNDLLDYADKKDIRCDFGEWNNEIQELKSKHPLDFDRESDLIQPQMVLDEINQLTKGEAIVTTGVGQHQMWSAKYFDFKEPRQWLTSGSMGTMGFGLPAAIGAQFAHPDKIVIDVDGDGSIRMNLGEWKLLQPTTYQLRFSYLIMQEMAW
;
A
#
# COMPACT_ATOMS: atom_id res chain seq x y z
N MET A 1 5.79 -1.88 -1.98
CA MET A 1 5.29 -2.32 -0.65
C MET A 1 6.27 -3.32 -0.05
N LEU A 2 6.56 -3.28 1.25
CA LEU A 2 7.38 -4.28 1.95
C LEU A 2 6.50 -5.23 2.81
N GLY A 3 7.05 -6.35 3.26
CA GLY A 3 6.39 -7.34 4.11
C GLY A 3 6.17 -8.70 3.44
N MET A 4 5.28 -9.52 3.99
CA MET A 4 5.03 -10.91 3.59
C MET A 4 4.67 -11.07 2.10
N HIS A 5 3.87 -10.13 1.58
CA HIS A 5 3.55 -10.05 0.15
C HIS A 5 4.18 -8.82 -0.51
N GLY A 6 5.25 -8.28 0.08
CA GLY A 6 5.98 -7.16 -0.45
C GLY A 6 6.74 -7.50 -1.74
N THR A 7 7.34 -6.47 -2.33
CA THR A 7 8.31 -6.61 -3.41
C THR A 7 9.65 -7.06 -2.85
N ALA A 8 10.31 -8.02 -3.49
CA ALA A 8 11.58 -8.57 -3.01
C ALA A 8 12.63 -7.47 -2.77
N PHE A 9 12.77 -6.53 -3.71
CA PHE A 9 13.70 -5.39 -3.57
C PHE A 9 13.40 -4.50 -2.36
N ALA A 10 12.14 -4.38 -1.92
CA ALA A 10 11.81 -3.59 -0.73
C ALA A 10 12.17 -4.35 0.56
N ASN A 11 12.02 -5.67 0.56
CA ASN A 11 12.44 -6.51 1.70
C ASN A 11 13.97 -6.56 1.80
N TYR A 12 14.69 -6.75 0.67
CA TYR A 12 16.16 -6.67 0.64
C TYR A 12 16.67 -5.30 1.07
N ALA A 13 16.05 -4.21 0.60
CA ALA A 13 16.41 -2.87 1.04
C ALA A 13 16.35 -2.70 2.56
N VAL A 14 15.37 -3.31 3.22
CA VAL A 14 15.23 -3.26 4.68
C VAL A 14 16.20 -4.22 5.37
N GLU A 15 16.47 -5.38 4.78
CA GLU A 15 17.46 -6.32 5.30
C GLU A 15 18.88 -5.75 5.27
N ASP A 16 19.19 -4.99 4.23
CA ASP A 16 20.52 -4.45 3.95
C ASP A 16 20.76 -3.03 4.48
N CYS A 17 19.71 -2.32 4.92
CA CYS A 17 19.86 -0.96 5.45
C CYS A 17 20.66 -0.92 6.76
N ASP A 18 21.34 0.21 6.99
CA ASP A 18 22.04 0.49 8.25
C ASP A 18 21.26 1.47 9.15
N PHE A 19 20.17 2.06 8.67
CA PHE A 19 19.31 2.96 9.42
C PHE A 19 17.85 2.85 8.97
N ILE A 20 16.92 2.73 9.93
CA ILE A 20 15.48 2.71 9.65
C ILE A 20 14.83 3.99 10.13
N ILE A 21 14.01 4.59 9.28
CA ILE A 21 13.08 5.67 9.64
C ILE A 21 11.65 5.14 9.51
N ALA A 22 11.01 4.85 10.63
CA ALA A 22 9.60 4.44 10.68
C ALA A 22 8.70 5.66 10.92
N LEU A 23 7.88 6.01 9.93
CA LEU A 23 6.95 7.15 9.98
C LEU A 23 5.51 6.65 10.09
N GLY A 24 4.89 6.76 11.26
CA GLY A 24 3.49 6.33 11.49
C GLY A 24 3.26 4.84 11.22
N SER A 25 4.26 4.01 11.51
CA SER A 25 4.22 2.56 11.30
C SER A 25 4.20 1.83 12.64
N ARG A 26 3.39 0.77 12.72
CA ARG A 26 3.22 -0.05 13.92
C ARG A 26 4.02 -1.36 13.93
N PHE A 27 4.91 -1.55 12.95
CA PHE A 27 5.72 -2.78 12.80
C PHE A 27 4.90 -4.08 12.88
N ASP A 28 3.74 -4.10 12.22
CA ASP A 28 2.82 -5.25 12.20
C ASP A 28 3.53 -6.56 11.77
N ASP A 29 3.04 -7.70 12.24
CA ASP A 29 3.61 -9.01 11.95
C ASP A 29 3.60 -9.36 10.45
N ARG A 30 2.66 -8.82 9.67
CA ARG A 30 2.69 -8.98 8.20
C ARG A 30 3.82 -8.23 7.52
N VAL A 31 4.48 -7.31 8.22
CA VAL A 31 5.63 -6.55 7.75
C VAL A 31 6.92 -7.05 8.39
N ALA A 32 6.97 -7.09 9.72
CA ALA A 32 8.17 -7.44 10.46
C ALA A 32 8.41 -8.94 10.58
N ALA A 33 7.37 -9.77 10.41
CA ALA A 33 7.35 -11.23 10.59
C ALA A 33 7.95 -11.68 11.92
N VAL A 34 9.27 -11.74 12.01
CA VAL A 34 10.05 -11.96 13.24
C VAL A 34 10.77 -10.65 13.61
N PRO A 35 10.24 -9.85 14.56
CA PRO A 35 10.78 -8.51 14.85
C PRO A 35 12.28 -8.47 15.20
N LYS A 36 12.80 -9.55 15.78
CA LYS A 36 14.24 -9.69 16.09
C LYS A 36 15.12 -9.81 14.85
N GLU A 37 14.59 -10.41 13.78
CA GLU A 37 15.28 -10.62 12.51
C GLU A 37 14.96 -9.50 11.50
N PHE A 38 13.96 -8.68 11.76
CA PHE A 38 13.63 -7.52 10.93
C PHE A 38 14.78 -6.50 10.92
N ALA A 39 15.28 -6.19 9.73
CA ALA A 39 16.40 -5.27 9.48
C ALA A 39 17.64 -5.56 10.35
N PRO A 40 18.29 -6.72 10.13
CA PRO A 40 19.34 -7.22 11.00
C PRO A 40 20.63 -6.40 10.92
N LYS A 41 20.84 -5.64 9.83
CA LYS A 41 22.02 -4.78 9.64
C LYS A 41 21.80 -3.33 10.08
N ALA A 42 20.56 -2.97 10.46
CA ALA A 42 20.26 -1.63 10.93
C ALA A 42 21.00 -1.35 12.24
N LYS A 43 21.81 -0.30 12.25
CA LYS A 43 22.56 0.17 13.42
C LYS A 43 21.72 1.05 14.33
N ALA A 44 20.70 1.71 13.77
CA ALA A 44 19.75 2.48 14.55
C ALA A 44 18.36 2.52 13.89
N VAL A 45 17.34 2.64 14.73
CA VAL A 45 15.94 2.76 14.35
C VAL A 45 15.36 4.04 14.94
N ALA A 46 14.90 4.94 14.07
CA ALA A 46 14.12 6.12 14.42
C ALA A 46 12.63 5.86 14.19
N HIS A 47 11.79 6.12 15.19
CA HIS A 47 10.35 5.86 15.11
C HIS A 47 9.52 7.10 15.47
N PHE A 48 8.72 7.55 14.52
CA PHE A 48 7.75 8.63 14.70
C PHE A 48 6.36 8.00 14.79
N ASP A 49 5.67 8.25 15.89
CA ASP A 49 4.27 7.86 16.04
C ASP A 49 3.50 8.93 16.81
N ILE A 50 2.19 9.01 16.61
CA ILE A 50 1.35 9.89 17.43
C ILE A 50 0.93 9.19 18.72
N ASP A 51 0.89 7.85 18.70
CA ASP A 51 0.52 7.01 19.83
C ASP A 51 1.77 6.51 20.56
N ALA A 52 1.97 6.99 21.78
CA ALA A 52 3.08 6.57 22.63
C ALA A 52 3.08 5.05 22.90
N SER A 53 1.93 4.38 22.81
CA SER A 53 1.83 2.94 23.07
C SER A 53 2.37 2.07 21.93
N GLU A 54 2.61 2.63 20.74
CA GLU A 54 3.22 1.92 19.61
C GLU A 54 4.74 1.99 19.61
N ILE A 55 5.34 2.96 20.32
CA ILE A 55 6.79 3.07 20.49
C ILE A 55 7.31 1.91 21.33
N ASP A 56 8.39 1.27 20.87
CA ASP A 56 9.06 0.13 21.52
C ASP A 56 8.21 -1.13 21.72
N LYS A 57 6.95 -1.12 21.27
CA LYS A 57 5.98 -2.20 21.43
C LYS A 57 6.40 -3.48 20.73
N VAL A 58 6.85 -3.37 19.48
CA VAL A 58 7.21 -4.52 18.62
C VAL A 58 8.71 -4.55 18.31
N LYS A 59 9.29 -3.40 17.99
CA LYS A 59 10.71 -3.21 17.70
C LYS A 59 11.25 -2.13 18.64
N GLN A 60 12.36 -2.42 19.30
CA GLN A 60 13.06 -1.44 20.13
C GLN A 60 13.67 -0.35 19.24
N THR A 61 13.57 0.89 19.68
CA THR A 61 13.98 2.08 18.94
C THR A 61 15.16 2.75 19.63
N ASP A 62 16.09 3.30 18.85
CA ASP A 62 17.22 4.08 19.38
C ASP A 62 16.83 5.53 19.62
N TRP A 63 15.84 6.00 18.85
CA TRP A 63 15.25 7.32 19.00
C TRP A 63 13.78 7.27 18.60
N SER A 64 12.94 7.99 19.32
CA SER A 64 11.52 8.09 18.99
C SER A 64 10.98 9.49 19.20
N HIS A 65 9.91 9.81 18.47
CA HIS A 65 9.14 11.04 18.63
C HIS A 65 7.66 10.70 18.72
N VAL A 66 7.04 11.15 19.81
CA VAL A 66 5.60 11.06 20.02
C VAL A 66 4.95 12.40 19.69
N GLY A 67 4.19 12.47 18.60
CA GLY A 67 3.56 13.72 18.19
C GLY A 67 3.02 13.74 16.76
N LEU A 68 2.68 14.93 16.30
CA LEU A 68 2.23 15.15 14.93
C LEU A 68 3.40 15.01 13.97
N LEU A 69 3.36 13.95 13.14
CA LEU A 69 4.42 13.64 12.17
C LEU A 69 4.75 14.84 11.25
N LYS A 70 3.74 15.58 10.81
CA LYS A 70 3.93 16.74 9.92
C LYS A 70 4.83 17.81 10.58
N ASP A 71 4.60 18.10 11.85
CA ASP A 71 5.35 19.13 12.57
C ASP A 71 6.79 18.67 12.79
N ALA A 72 6.97 17.41 13.21
CA ALA A 72 8.29 16.81 13.39
C ALA A 72 9.12 16.78 12.09
N LEU A 73 8.51 16.46 10.95
CA LEU A 73 9.20 16.47 9.66
C LEU A 73 9.55 17.90 9.22
N ASN A 74 8.67 18.87 9.44
CA ASN A 74 8.98 20.27 9.14
C ASN A 74 10.16 20.77 9.97
N ASP A 75 10.20 20.48 11.27
CA ASP A 75 11.31 20.87 12.14
C ASP A 75 12.63 20.23 11.70
N LEU A 76 12.61 18.97 11.26
CA LEU A 76 13.79 18.27 10.73
C LEU A 76 14.29 18.88 9.42
N LEU A 77 13.38 19.18 8.50
CA LEU A 77 13.71 19.82 7.22
C LEU A 77 14.28 21.23 7.45
N ASP A 78 13.63 22.03 8.30
CA ASP A 78 14.10 23.36 8.70
C ASP A 78 15.50 23.31 9.33
N TYR A 79 15.76 22.30 10.16
CA TYR A 79 17.06 22.10 10.77
C TYR A 79 18.11 21.71 9.74
N ALA A 80 17.78 20.79 8.83
CA ALA A 80 18.66 20.36 7.75
C ALA A 80 19.05 21.54 6.84
N ASP A 81 18.07 22.38 6.46
CA ASP A 81 18.30 23.57 5.65
C ASP A 81 19.19 24.60 6.37
N LYS A 82 18.90 24.90 7.64
CA LYS A 82 19.69 25.84 8.45
C LYS A 82 21.15 25.38 8.65
N LYS A 83 21.38 24.06 8.64
CA LYS A 83 22.70 23.45 8.81
C LYS A 83 23.36 23.08 7.49
N ASP A 84 22.70 23.31 6.36
CA ASP A 84 23.11 22.87 5.02
C ASP A 84 23.50 21.39 5.00
N ILE A 85 22.69 20.54 5.64
CA ILE A 85 22.91 19.10 5.67
C ILE A 85 22.62 18.56 4.27
N ARG A 86 23.64 18.00 3.63
CA ARG A 86 23.53 17.29 2.36
C ARG A 86 23.80 15.82 2.59
N CYS A 87 22.86 14.97 2.19
CA CYS A 87 23.03 13.53 2.21
C CYS A 87 23.26 13.04 0.79
N ASP A 88 24.29 12.22 0.58
CA ASP A 88 24.51 11.51 -0.67
C ASP A 88 24.18 10.03 -0.47
N PHE A 89 23.13 9.58 -1.15
CA PHE A 89 22.70 8.19 -1.16
C PHE A 89 22.90 7.55 -2.54
N GLY A 90 23.80 8.09 -3.37
CA GLY A 90 24.01 7.63 -4.75
C GLY A 90 24.34 6.14 -4.86
N GLU A 91 25.28 5.65 -4.06
CA GLU A 91 25.65 4.23 -4.03
C GLU A 91 24.47 3.35 -3.62
N TRP A 92 23.78 3.71 -2.54
CA TRP A 92 22.59 3.00 -2.07
C TRP A 92 21.45 3.01 -3.11
N ASN A 93 21.20 4.16 -3.74
CA ASN A 93 20.19 4.27 -4.78
C ASN A 93 20.52 3.36 -5.98
N ASN A 94 21.80 3.24 -6.36
CA ASN A 94 22.21 2.34 -7.43
C ASN A 94 21.96 0.87 -7.06
N GLU A 95 22.28 0.46 -5.83
CA GLU A 95 21.99 -0.88 -5.31
C GLU A 95 20.49 -1.18 -5.34
N ILE A 96 19.65 -0.22 -4.94
CA ILE A 96 18.19 -0.36 -5.02
C ILE A 96 17.69 -0.50 -6.46
N GLN A 97 18.28 0.22 -7.42
CA GLN A 97 17.92 0.05 -8.83
C GLN A 97 18.36 -1.30 -9.38
N GLU A 98 19.51 -1.82 -8.94
CA GLU A 98 19.96 -3.17 -9.30
C GLU A 98 19.01 -4.23 -8.74
N LEU A 99 18.58 -4.10 -7.47
CA LEU A 99 17.60 -5.00 -6.85
C LEU A 99 16.26 -4.98 -7.59
N LYS A 100 15.76 -3.79 -7.97
CA LYS A 100 14.53 -3.65 -8.77
C LYS A 100 14.66 -4.32 -10.13
N SER A 101 15.83 -4.23 -10.76
CA SER A 101 16.11 -4.83 -12.07
C SER A 101 16.23 -6.36 -12.00
N LYS A 102 16.79 -6.89 -10.91
CA LYS A 102 16.93 -8.34 -10.67
C LYS A 102 15.63 -9.01 -10.25
N HIS A 103 14.78 -8.27 -9.52
CA HIS A 103 13.54 -8.80 -8.96
C HIS A 103 12.32 -7.95 -9.36
N PRO A 104 12.05 -7.76 -10.66
CA PRO A 104 10.87 -7.03 -11.10
C PRO A 104 9.61 -7.81 -10.73
N LEU A 105 8.49 -7.09 -10.63
CA LEU A 105 7.19 -7.73 -10.68
C LEU A 105 6.98 -8.28 -12.09
N ASP A 106 6.56 -9.53 -12.20
CA ASP A 106 6.36 -10.19 -13.48
C ASP A 106 5.17 -11.15 -13.45
N PHE A 107 4.65 -11.45 -14.64
CA PHE A 107 3.56 -12.38 -14.88
C PHE A 107 3.68 -12.98 -16.28
N ASP A 108 3.05 -14.14 -16.49
CA ASP A 108 3.12 -14.87 -17.76
C ASP A 108 2.31 -14.18 -18.87
N ARG A 109 2.99 -13.46 -19.76
CA ARG A 109 2.37 -12.76 -20.91
C ARG A 109 2.04 -13.69 -22.08
N GLU A 110 2.63 -14.88 -22.10
CA GLU A 110 2.39 -15.88 -23.15
C GLU A 110 1.23 -16.82 -22.78
N SER A 111 0.64 -16.64 -21.60
CA SER A 111 -0.52 -17.41 -21.17
C SER A 111 -1.72 -17.19 -22.10
N ASP A 112 -2.36 -18.28 -22.51
CA ASP A 112 -3.64 -18.24 -23.24
C ASP A 112 -4.80 -17.70 -22.37
N LEU A 113 -4.60 -17.58 -21.06
CA LEU A 113 -5.58 -17.08 -20.09
C LEU A 113 -5.25 -15.65 -19.65
N ILE A 114 -6.31 -14.87 -19.38
CA ILE A 114 -6.17 -13.53 -18.82
C ILE A 114 -5.54 -13.61 -17.44
N GLN A 115 -4.33 -13.06 -17.31
CA GLN A 115 -3.64 -12.93 -16.03
C GLN A 115 -4.22 -11.74 -15.24
N PRO A 116 -4.64 -11.91 -13.97
CA PRO A 116 -5.16 -10.81 -13.16
C PRO A 116 -4.21 -9.62 -13.06
N GLN A 117 -2.90 -9.88 -13.02
CA GLN A 117 -1.83 -8.88 -12.99
C GLN A 117 -1.82 -8.03 -14.25
N MET A 118 -2.03 -8.65 -15.42
CA MET A 118 -2.11 -7.96 -16.72
C MET A 118 -3.26 -6.95 -16.73
N VAL A 119 -4.43 -7.35 -16.22
CA VAL A 119 -5.61 -6.48 -16.16
C VAL A 119 -5.35 -5.26 -15.26
N LEU A 120 -4.73 -5.47 -14.10
CA LEU A 120 -4.40 -4.39 -13.18
C LEU A 120 -3.37 -3.43 -13.76
N ASP A 121 -2.32 -3.97 -14.39
CA ASP A 121 -1.28 -3.16 -15.03
C ASP A 121 -1.87 -2.27 -16.14
N GLU A 122 -2.73 -2.82 -16.99
CA GLU A 122 -3.41 -2.05 -18.05
C GLU A 122 -4.31 -0.95 -17.46
N ILE A 123 -5.09 -1.26 -16.42
CA ILE A 123 -5.93 -0.25 -15.74
C ILE A 123 -5.05 0.83 -15.11
N ASN A 124 -3.93 0.46 -14.49
CA ASN A 124 -2.99 1.43 -13.92
C ASN A 124 -2.41 2.36 -15.00
N GLN A 125 -2.04 1.83 -16.17
CA GLN A 125 -1.56 2.62 -17.31
C GLN A 125 -2.64 3.60 -17.83
N LEU A 126 -3.88 3.14 -17.95
CA LEU A 126 -5.01 3.96 -18.41
C LEU A 126 -5.38 5.07 -17.42
N THR A 127 -5.39 4.75 -16.12
CA THR A 127 -5.73 5.67 -15.04
C THR A 127 -4.56 6.53 -14.60
N LYS A 128 -3.33 6.17 -14.99
CA LYS A 128 -2.07 6.87 -14.66
C LYS A 128 -1.89 7.06 -13.15
N GLY A 129 -2.33 6.10 -12.34
CA GLY A 129 -2.30 6.19 -10.88
C GLY A 129 -3.18 7.30 -10.27
N GLU A 130 -4.18 7.81 -11.02
CA GLU A 130 -5.07 8.87 -10.55
C GLU A 130 -6.40 8.35 -9.98
N ALA A 131 -6.71 7.07 -10.22
CA ALA A 131 -7.92 6.44 -9.73
C ALA A 131 -7.88 6.21 -8.21
N ILE A 132 -9.05 6.23 -7.58
CA ILE A 132 -9.25 5.70 -6.24
C ILE A 132 -9.57 4.21 -6.40
N VAL A 133 -8.77 3.35 -5.80
CA VAL A 133 -8.92 1.90 -5.85
C VAL A 133 -9.38 1.41 -4.49
N THR A 134 -10.53 0.71 -4.49
CA THR A 134 -11.01 -0.05 -3.34
C THR A 134 -10.83 -1.54 -3.59
N THR A 135 -10.71 -2.33 -2.52
CA THR A 135 -10.64 -3.78 -2.68
C THR A 135 -11.43 -4.55 -1.63
N GLY A 136 -11.86 -5.76 -1.99
CA GLY A 136 -12.07 -6.81 -1.00
C GLY A 136 -10.76 -7.30 -0.38
N VAL A 137 -10.78 -8.52 0.14
CA VAL A 137 -9.62 -9.15 0.79
C VAL A 137 -9.38 -10.52 0.18
N GLY A 138 -8.13 -10.79 -0.21
CA GLY A 138 -7.75 -11.98 -0.97
C GLY A 138 -6.50 -11.76 -1.83
N GLN A 139 -6.29 -12.62 -2.84
CA GLN A 139 -5.16 -12.48 -3.77
C GLN A 139 -5.26 -11.18 -4.59
N HIS A 140 -6.46 -10.85 -5.05
CA HIS A 140 -6.78 -9.61 -5.77
C HIS A 140 -6.37 -8.35 -5.01
N GLN A 141 -6.49 -8.35 -3.67
CA GLN A 141 -6.02 -7.26 -2.81
C GLN A 141 -4.50 -7.08 -2.92
N MET A 142 -3.75 -8.19 -2.86
CA MET A 142 -2.29 -8.17 -2.91
C MET A 142 -1.77 -7.82 -4.31
N TRP A 143 -2.42 -8.29 -5.38
CA TRP A 143 -2.07 -7.88 -6.73
C TRP A 143 -2.37 -6.41 -6.97
N SER A 144 -3.51 -5.91 -6.50
CA SER A 144 -3.83 -4.48 -6.61
C SER A 144 -2.78 -3.61 -5.91
N ALA A 145 -2.31 -4.01 -4.72
CA ALA A 145 -1.25 -3.30 -4.00
C ALA A 145 0.13 -3.37 -4.68
N LYS A 146 0.33 -4.31 -5.61
CA LYS A 146 1.59 -4.49 -6.37
C LYS A 146 1.59 -3.78 -7.71
N TYR A 147 0.46 -3.80 -8.43
CA TYR A 147 0.36 -3.38 -9.83
C TYR A 147 -0.30 -2.00 -10.02
N PHE A 148 -0.92 -1.42 -8.98
CA PHE A 148 -1.32 -0.02 -9.03
C PHE A 148 -0.26 0.90 -8.44
N ASP A 149 -0.04 2.02 -9.14
CA ASP A 149 0.67 3.16 -8.61
C ASP A 149 -0.34 4.15 -8.00
N PHE A 150 0.00 4.70 -6.83
CA PHE A 150 -0.83 5.71 -6.17
C PHE A 150 -0.02 7.00 -6.05
N LYS A 151 -0.44 8.03 -6.78
CA LYS A 151 0.24 9.35 -6.77
C LYS A 151 -0.02 10.13 -5.49
N GLU A 152 -1.19 9.93 -4.89
CA GLU A 152 -1.68 10.71 -3.76
C GLU A 152 -2.14 9.79 -2.62
N PRO A 153 -2.02 10.24 -1.36
CA PRO A 153 -2.62 9.52 -0.24
C PRO A 153 -4.15 9.44 -0.44
N ARG A 154 -4.77 8.44 0.19
CA ARG A 154 -6.23 8.18 0.14
C ARG A 154 -6.77 7.70 -1.21
N GLN A 155 -5.91 7.37 -2.16
CA GLN A 155 -6.31 6.64 -3.38
C GLN A 155 -6.41 5.13 -3.17
N TRP A 156 -5.71 4.58 -2.17
CA TRP A 156 -5.76 3.16 -1.83
C TRP A 156 -6.64 2.93 -0.61
N LEU A 157 -7.81 2.30 -0.81
CA LEU A 157 -8.78 2.03 0.25
C LEU A 157 -8.97 0.52 0.40
N THR A 158 -8.36 -0.06 1.44
CA THR A 158 -8.42 -1.51 1.67
C THR A 158 -8.56 -1.85 3.14
N SER A 159 -9.16 -3.01 3.44
CA SER A 159 -9.16 -3.57 4.79
C SER A 159 -7.86 -4.33 5.06
N GLY A 160 -6.88 -3.65 5.68
CA GLY A 160 -5.58 -4.23 5.99
C GLY A 160 -5.60 -5.14 7.23
N SER A 161 -5.72 -4.55 8.41
CA SER A 161 -5.50 -5.27 9.68
C SER A 161 -6.54 -6.36 9.96
N MET A 162 -7.83 -6.01 9.89
CA MET A 162 -8.91 -6.97 10.17
C MET A 162 -9.16 -7.90 8.98
N GLY A 163 -8.74 -7.52 7.77
CA GLY A 163 -8.92 -8.34 6.57
C GLY A 163 -10.39 -8.62 6.28
N THR A 164 -11.26 -7.62 6.40
CA THR A 164 -12.71 -7.76 6.23
C THR A 164 -13.09 -7.93 4.76
N MET A 165 -13.47 -9.15 4.36
CA MET A 165 -14.09 -9.42 3.05
C MET A 165 -15.41 -8.64 2.89
N GLY A 166 -15.75 -8.28 1.64
CA GLY A 166 -16.91 -7.45 1.32
C GLY A 166 -16.74 -5.95 1.58
N PHE A 167 -15.55 -5.50 1.98
CA PHE A 167 -15.24 -4.08 2.20
C PHE A 167 -15.25 -3.24 0.90
N GLY A 168 -14.79 -3.81 -0.21
CA GLY A 168 -14.52 -3.10 -1.46
C GLY A 168 -15.71 -2.29 -1.97
N LEU A 169 -16.81 -2.96 -2.30
CA LEU A 169 -18.01 -2.34 -2.86
C LEU A 169 -18.58 -1.16 -2.03
N PRO A 170 -18.90 -1.32 -0.72
CA PRO A 170 -19.41 -0.19 0.06
C PRO A 170 -18.38 0.94 0.21
N ALA A 171 -17.09 0.62 0.27
CA ALA A 171 -16.04 1.64 0.28
C ALA A 171 -15.99 2.41 -1.04
N ALA A 172 -16.16 1.74 -2.18
CA ALA A 172 -16.21 2.36 -3.50
C ALA A 172 -17.39 3.33 -3.63
N ILE A 173 -18.57 2.92 -3.15
CA ILE A 173 -19.76 3.78 -3.10
C ILE A 173 -19.45 5.05 -2.30
N GLY A 174 -18.91 4.90 -1.08
CA GLY A 174 -18.54 6.05 -0.25
C GLY A 174 -17.50 6.96 -0.89
N ALA A 175 -16.47 6.38 -1.52
CA ALA A 175 -15.44 7.12 -2.22
C ALA A 175 -16.01 7.91 -3.41
N GLN A 176 -16.91 7.32 -4.18
CA GLN A 176 -17.55 7.97 -5.32
C GLN A 176 -18.48 9.11 -4.88
N PHE A 177 -19.16 8.99 -3.73
CA PHE A 177 -19.90 10.09 -3.14
C PHE A 177 -19.01 11.24 -2.68
N ALA A 178 -17.86 10.92 -2.06
CA ALA A 178 -16.91 11.92 -1.57
C ALA A 178 -16.17 12.62 -2.72
N HIS A 179 -15.95 11.91 -3.84
CA HIS A 179 -15.22 12.41 -5.01
C HIS A 179 -15.97 12.12 -6.32
N PRO A 180 -17.06 12.86 -6.63
CA PRO A 180 -17.89 12.63 -7.82
C PRO A 180 -17.14 12.70 -9.14
N ASP A 181 -16.07 13.49 -9.22
CA ASP A 181 -15.29 13.74 -10.44
C ASP A 181 -14.09 12.80 -10.60
N LYS A 182 -13.83 11.92 -9.61
CA LYS A 182 -12.72 10.97 -9.66
C LYS A 182 -13.19 9.63 -10.22
N ILE A 183 -12.27 8.94 -10.89
CA ILE A 183 -12.45 7.54 -11.26
C ILE A 183 -12.29 6.72 -9.98
N VAL A 184 -13.35 6.00 -9.59
CA VAL A 184 -13.31 5.01 -8.53
C VAL A 184 -13.40 3.62 -9.14
N ILE A 185 -12.54 2.70 -8.68
CA ILE A 185 -12.46 1.33 -9.16
C ILE A 185 -12.52 0.39 -7.97
N ASP A 186 -13.53 -0.47 -7.94
CA ASP A 186 -13.58 -1.58 -7.00
C ASP A 186 -12.97 -2.82 -7.62
N VAL A 187 -11.80 -3.24 -7.14
CA VAL A 187 -11.20 -4.53 -7.50
C VAL A 187 -11.60 -5.55 -6.46
N ASP A 188 -12.49 -6.45 -6.83
CA ASP A 188 -13.04 -7.41 -5.89
C ASP A 188 -12.93 -8.86 -6.37
N GLY A 189 -12.82 -9.77 -5.40
CA GLY A 189 -12.87 -11.21 -5.62
C GLY A 189 -14.31 -11.69 -5.56
N ASP A 190 -14.64 -12.79 -6.24
CA ASP A 190 -16.00 -13.31 -6.30
C ASP A 190 -16.56 -13.68 -4.91
N GLY A 191 -15.71 -14.15 -3.98
CA GLY A 191 -16.09 -14.39 -2.59
C GLY A 191 -16.39 -13.12 -1.81
N SER A 192 -15.55 -12.08 -1.95
CA SER A 192 -15.71 -10.81 -1.22
C SER A 192 -16.94 -10.03 -1.70
N ILE A 193 -17.13 -9.90 -3.01
CA ILE A 193 -18.25 -9.11 -3.55
C ILE A 193 -19.62 -9.69 -3.19
N ARG A 194 -19.72 -11.03 -3.10
CA ARG A 194 -20.95 -11.74 -2.72
C ARG A 194 -21.45 -11.35 -1.33
N MET A 195 -20.56 -10.97 -0.41
CA MET A 195 -20.95 -10.63 0.95
C MET A 195 -21.84 -9.40 1.04
N ASN A 196 -21.62 -8.41 0.17
CA ASN A 196 -22.35 -7.14 0.17
C ASN A 196 -23.02 -6.83 -1.18
N LEU A 197 -23.35 -7.86 -1.96
CA LEU A 197 -23.96 -7.70 -3.28
C LEU A 197 -25.29 -6.91 -3.24
N GLY A 198 -26.00 -6.89 -2.10
CA GLY A 198 -27.21 -6.09 -1.90
C GLY A 198 -27.00 -4.58 -2.11
N GLU A 199 -25.79 -4.07 -1.91
CA GLU A 199 -25.44 -2.66 -2.08
C GLU A 199 -25.51 -2.21 -3.56
N TRP A 200 -25.54 -3.16 -4.51
CA TRP A 200 -25.74 -2.86 -5.93
C TRP A 200 -27.03 -2.08 -6.20
N LYS A 201 -28.04 -2.21 -5.33
CA LYS A 201 -29.28 -1.44 -5.43
C LYS A 201 -29.05 0.07 -5.36
N LEU A 202 -27.99 0.52 -4.68
CA LEU A 202 -27.63 1.94 -4.58
C LEU A 202 -27.08 2.50 -5.89
N LEU A 203 -26.58 1.63 -6.77
CA LEU A 203 -26.01 1.99 -8.07
C LEU A 203 -27.08 2.22 -9.14
N GLN A 204 -28.33 1.85 -8.85
CA GLN A 204 -29.41 2.03 -9.79
C GLN A 204 -29.62 3.53 -10.05
N PRO A 205 -29.77 3.97 -11.32
CA PRO A 205 -29.98 5.39 -11.65
C PRO A 205 -31.19 6.02 -10.95
N THR A 206 -32.15 5.18 -10.53
CA THR A 206 -33.36 5.56 -9.77
C THR A 206 -33.08 5.87 -8.30
N THR A 207 -31.94 5.43 -7.76
CA THR A 207 -31.55 5.64 -6.36
C THR A 207 -30.47 6.71 -6.27
N TYR A 208 -29.30 6.46 -6.87
CA TYR A 208 -28.18 7.40 -6.94
C TYR A 208 -27.47 7.27 -8.30
N GLN A 209 -27.17 8.38 -8.97
CA GLN A 209 -26.47 8.39 -10.26
C GLN A 209 -24.94 8.28 -10.07
N LEU A 210 -24.49 7.25 -9.35
CA LEU A 210 -23.07 6.99 -9.14
C LEU A 210 -22.44 6.38 -10.40
N ARG A 211 -21.21 6.79 -10.71
CA ARG A 211 -20.45 6.31 -11.87
C ARG A 211 -19.08 5.84 -11.41
N PHE A 212 -18.99 4.61 -10.92
CA PHE A 212 -17.71 3.96 -10.67
C PHE A 212 -17.61 2.63 -11.41
N SER A 213 -16.39 2.14 -11.58
CA SER A 213 -16.09 0.91 -12.32
C SER A 213 -15.86 -0.25 -11.36
N TYR A 214 -16.25 -1.46 -11.77
CA TYR A 214 -16.10 -2.69 -11.00
C TYR A 214 -15.23 -3.65 -11.81
N LEU A 215 -14.23 -4.23 -11.17
CA LEU A 215 -13.45 -5.33 -11.69
C LEU A 215 -13.63 -6.52 -10.76
N ILE A 216 -14.33 -7.55 -11.24
CA ILE A 216 -14.49 -8.80 -10.50
C ILE A 216 -13.44 -9.79 -11.01
N MET A 217 -12.50 -10.14 -10.14
CA MET A 217 -11.53 -11.21 -10.36
C MET A 217 -12.13 -12.52 -9.88
N GLN A 218 -12.62 -13.32 -10.82
CA GLN A 218 -13.17 -14.62 -10.51
C GLN A 218 -12.04 -15.66 -10.42
N GLU A 219 -11.74 -16.11 -9.21
CA GLU A 219 -10.74 -17.16 -8.97
C GLU A 219 -11.38 -18.54 -8.74
N MET A 220 -12.72 -18.61 -8.58
CA MET A 220 -13.46 -19.83 -8.22
C MET A 220 -12.86 -20.57 -7.00
N ALA A 221 -12.23 -19.80 -6.11
CA ALA A 221 -11.59 -20.22 -4.88
C ALA A 221 -11.88 -19.17 -3.79
N TRP A 222 -11.56 -19.50 -2.53
CA TRP A 222 -11.66 -18.56 -1.41
C TRP A 222 -10.46 -17.62 -1.34
#